data_AF-X0X5Z3-F1
#
_entry.id   AF-X0X5Z3-F1
#
_cell.length_a   1.000
_cell.length_b   1.000
_cell.length_c   1.000
_cell.angle_alpha   90.00
_cell.angle_beta   90.00
_cell.angle_gamma   90.00
#
_symmetry.space_group_name_H-M   'P 1'
#
loop_
_entity.id
_entity.type
_entity.pdbx_description
1 polymer ?
#
loop_
_entity_poly.entity_id
_entity_poly.type
_entity_poly.pdbx_seq_one_letter_code
_entity_poly.pdbx_strand_id
1 'polypeptide(L)'
;MKILQKTNLQAWKKVKQLGPDKTIELLKKKGLTGRGGACFLTGLKWEFTKKAKADEKFLICNADEGEPGTFKDKLILENAPENVIEGILIAAYCIDAKQAYIYLRGEYHYLKDKLEKTIKEILVET
;
A
#
# COMPACT_ATOMS: atom_id res chain seq x y z
N MET A 1 15.79 -16.24 -4.85
CA MET A 1 14.49 -15.57 -5.05
C MET A 1 13.90 -15.29 -3.66
N LYS A 2 14.10 -14.09 -3.11
CA LYS A 2 13.56 -13.71 -1.79
C LYS A 2 12.15 -13.16 -2.02
N ILE A 3 11.11 -13.98 -1.85
CA ILE A 3 9.74 -13.54 -2.18
C ILE A 3 9.16 -12.69 -1.05
N LEU A 4 9.51 -12.95 0.21
CA LEU A 4 8.91 -12.27 1.36
C LEU A 4 9.95 -12.14 2.48
N GLN A 5 10.30 -10.90 2.85
CA GLN A 5 11.17 -10.60 3.99
C GLN A 5 10.47 -9.55 4.85
N LYS A 6 10.66 -9.63 6.18
CA LYS A 6 10.27 -8.55 7.07
C LYS A 6 10.86 -7.23 6.57
N THR A 7 10.03 -6.20 6.46
CA THR A 7 10.45 -4.90 5.94
C THR A 7 11.28 -4.11 6.93
N ASN A 8 11.03 -4.27 8.23
CA ASN A 8 11.58 -3.45 9.32
C ASN A 8 11.49 -1.93 9.02
N LEU A 9 10.43 -1.54 8.29
CA LEU A 9 10.14 -0.19 7.84
C LEU A 9 11.30 0.48 7.05
N GLN A 10 12.11 -0.30 6.35
CA GLN A 10 13.25 0.21 5.59
C GLN A 10 12.84 1.16 4.46
N ALA A 11 11.79 0.82 3.71
CA ALA A 11 11.31 1.67 2.62
C ALA A 11 10.65 2.93 3.18
N TRP A 12 9.88 2.80 4.27
CA TRP A 12 9.28 3.92 4.99
C TRP A 12 10.33 4.94 5.45
N LYS A 13 11.39 4.48 6.13
CA LYS A 13 12.50 5.34 6.58
C LYS A 13 13.13 6.11 5.41
N LYS A 14 13.33 5.45 4.28
CA LYS A 14 13.88 6.07 3.07
C LYS A 14 12.92 7.09 2.46
N VAL A 15 11.62 6.79 2.42
CA VAL A 15 10.58 7.70 1.90
C VAL A 15 10.47 8.94 2.77
N LYS A 16 10.54 8.82 4.11
CA LYS A 16 10.56 9.98 5.02
C LYS A 16 11.71 10.94 4.69
N GLN A 17 12.91 10.41 4.43
CA GLN A 17 14.08 11.22 4.04
C GLN A 17 13.96 11.83 2.64
N LEU A 18 13.39 11.07 1.69
CA LEU A 18 13.26 11.49 0.30
C LEU A 18 12.17 12.56 0.12
N GLY A 19 11.09 12.45 0.88
CA GLY A 19 9.90 13.28 0.80
C GLY A 19 8.89 12.80 -0.25
N PRO A 20 7.61 13.23 -0.14
CA PRO A 20 6.52 12.81 -1.03
C PRO A 20 6.78 13.02 -2.53
N ASP A 21 7.19 14.23 -2.94
CA ASP A 21 7.33 14.58 -4.36
C ASP A 21 8.40 13.74 -5.06
N LYS A 22 9.58 13.65 -4.43
CA LYS A 22 10.68 12.84 -4.96
C LYS A 22 10.35 11.34 -4.96
N THR A 23 9.51 10.89 -4.03
CA THR A 23 9.01 9.50 -4.02
C THR A 23 8.08 9.24 -5.19
N ILE A 24 7.12 10.13 -5.45
CA ILE A 24 6.22 10.03 -6.60
C ILE A 24 7.01 10.07 -7.93
N GLU A 25 7.96 10.99 -8.06
CA GLU A 25 8.84 11.07 -9.23
C GLU A 25 9.69 9.80 -9.41
N LEU A 26 10.19 9.21 -8.32
CA LEU A 26 10.87 7.92 -8.37
C LEU A 26 9.96 6.82 -8.92
N LEU A 27 8.70 6.74 -8.46
CA LEU A 27 7.73 5.74 -8.94
C LEU A 27 7.42 5.92 -10.43
N LYS A 28 7.26 7.18 -10.89
CA LYS A 28 7.07 7.52 -12.31
C LYS A 28 8.28 7.09 -13.13
N LYS A 29 9.50 7.46 -12.70
CA LYS A 29 10.76 7.08 -13.37
C LYS A 29 10.95 5.57 -13.45
N LYS A 30 10.49 4.82 -12.44
CA LYS A 30 10.56 3.36 -12.41
C LYS A 30 9.43 2.68 -13.19
N GLY A 31 8.47 3.43 -13.72
CA GLY A 31 7.37 2.88 -14.52
C GLY A 31 6.51 1.89 -13.73
N LEU A 32 6.36 2.07 -12.41
CA LEU A 32 5.51 1.19 -11.62
C LEU A 32 4.06 1.32 -12.10
N THR A 33 3.47 0.20 -12.48
CA THR A 33 2.07 0.10 -12.90
C THR A 33 1.21 -0.58 -11.84
N GLY A 34 -0.09 -0.29 -11.86
CA GLY A 34 -1.09 -0.94 -11.04
C GLY A 34 -1.16 -2.44 -11.34
N ARG A 35 -1.28 -3.25 -10.28
CA ARG A 35 -1.28 -4.72 -10.36
C ARG A 35 -2.67 -5.35 -10.36
N GLY A 36 -3.73 -4.53 -10.38
CA GLY A 36 -5.13 -4.95 -10.44
C GLY A 36 -5.72 -5.08 -11.85
N GLY A 37 -4.89 -5.25 -12.89
CA GLY A 37 -5.35 -5.47 -14.27
C GLY A 37 -5.34 -4.24 -15.18
N ALA A 38 -5.68 -3.06 -14.67
CA ALA A 38 -5.71 -1.82 -15.48
C ALA A 38 -4.33 -1.31 -15.91
N CYS A 39 -3.25 -1.78 -15.29
CA CYS A 39 -1.87 -1.41 -15.62
C CYS A 39 -1.57 0.12 -15.64
N PHE A 40 -2.39 0.93 -14.97
CA PHE A 40 -2.22 2.38 -14.91
C PHE A 40 -0.95 2.77 -14.12
N LEU A 41 -0.26 3.83 -14.52
CA LEU A 41 0.96 4.31 -13.84
C LEU A 41 0.68 4.74 -12.40
N THR A 42 1.22 4.01 -11.42
CA THR A 42 0.99 4.22 -9.99
C THR A 42 1.45 5.61 -9.55
N GLY A 43 2.64 6.04 -9.97
CA GLY A 43 3.15 7.36 -9.64
C GLY A 43 2.27 8.50 -10.19
N LEU A 44 1.73 8.34 -11.40
CA LEU A 44 0.82 9.33 -11.98
C LEU A 44 -0.52 9.38 -11.23
N LYS A 45 -1.06 8.22 -10.83
CA LYS A 45 -2.28 8.13 -10.01
C LYS A 45 -2.10 8.87 -8.67
N TRP A 46 -0.96 8.66 -8.01
CA TRP A 46 -0.65 9.34 -6.74
C TRP A 46 -0.46 10.84 -6.94
N GLU A 47 0.21 11.26 -8.02
CA GLU A 47 0.38 12.68 -8.35
C GLU A 47 -0.96 13.40 -8.53
N PHE A 48 -1.92 12.79 -9.25
CA PHE A 48 -3.26 13.35 -9.40
C PHE A 48 -3.97 13.53 -8.05
N THR A 49 -3.88 12.51 -7.19
CA THR A 49 -4.50 12.55 -5.85
C THR A 49 -3.83 13.60 -4.96
N LYS A 50 -2.51 13.70 -5.02
CA LYS A 50 -1.76 14.72 -4.27
C LYS A 50 -2.13 16.14 -4.73
N LYS A 51 -2.27 16.38 -6.03
CA LYS A 51 -2.60 17.69 -6.61
C LYS A 51 -4.07 18.09 -6.44
N ALA A 52 -4.96 17.13 -6.22
CA ALA A 52 -6.37 17.41 -5.98
C ALA A 52 -6.54 18.27 -4.70
N LYS A 53 -7.34 19.34 -4.82
CA LYS A 53 -7.72 20.17 -3.68
C LYS A 53 -8.87 19.49 -2.94
N ALA A 54 -8.64 19.11 -1.70
CA ALA A 54 -9.62 18.52 -0.82
C ALA A 54 -9.18 18.74 0.63
N ASP A 55 -10.14 18.92 1.54
CA ASP A 55 -9.87 19.06 2.98
C ASP A 55 -9.38 17.75 3.60
N GLU A 56 -9.84 16.64 3.04
CA GLU A 56 -9.47 15.29 3.44
C GLU A 56 -9.23 14.40 2.23
N LYS A 57 -8.25 13.50 2.38
CA LYS A 57 -7.91 12.49 1.40
C LYS A 57 -7.85 11.13 2.06
N PHE A 58 -8.26 10.13 1.30
CA PHE A 58 -8.36 8.76 1.73
C PHE A 58 -7.51 7.87 0.84
N LEU A 59 -6.93 6.84 1.46
CA LEU A 59 -6.29 5.74 0.74
C LEU A 59 -7.15 4.48 0.90
N ILE A 60 -7.43 3.80 -0.20
CA ILE A 60 -8.13 2.52 -0.18
C ILE A 60 -7.21 1.46 -0.78
N CYS A 61 -6.84 0.47 0.02
CA CYS A 61 -6.18 -0.74 -0.44
C CYS A 61 -7.27 -1.75 -0.83
N ASN A 62 -7.33 -2.11 -2.11
CA ASN A 62 -8.22 -3.14 -2.60
C ASN A 62 -7.60 -4.51 -2.32
N ALA A 63 -8.24 -5.31 -1.46
CA ALA A 63 -7.89 -6.67 -1.11
C ALA A 63 -9.09 -7.63 -1.32
N ASP A 64 -9.87 -7.38 -2.38
CA ASP A 64 -11.03 -8.20 -2.78
C ASP A 64 -10.62 -9.46 -3.56
N GLU A 65 -9.64 -9.34 -4.47
CA GLU A 65 -9.16 -10.43 -5.35
C GLU A 65 -10.31 -11.34 -5.85
N GLY A 66 -11.35 -10.72 -6.39
CA GLY A 66 -12.60 -11.36 -6.84
C GLY A 66 -12.44 -12.24 -8.07
N GLU A 67 -11.40 -12.00 -8.87
CA GLU A 67 -11.24 -12.55 -10.21
C GLU A 67 -10.88 -14.04 -10.21
N PRO A 68 -11.57 -14.87 -11.03
CA PRO A 68 -11.25 -16.30 -11.14
C PRO A 68 -9.78 -16.56 -11.48
N GLY A 69 -9.14 -17.45 -10.72
CA GLY A 69 -7.74 -17.84 -10.93
C GLY A 69 -6.71 -16.87 -10.36
N THR A 70 -7.13 -15.86 -9.59
CA THR A 70 -6.21 -14.95 -8.86
C THR A 70 -6.12 -15.32 -7.39
N PHE A 71 -4.89 -15.29 -6.85
CA PHE A 71 -4.56 -15.63 -5.45
C PHE A 71 -3.27 -14.93 -4.96
N LYS A 72 -2.77 -13.96 -5.73
CA LYS A 72 -1.53 -13.23 -5.42
C LYS A 72 -1.71 -12.33 -4.20
N ASP A 73 -2.86 -11.67 -4.06
CA ASP A 73 -3.11 -10.70 -3.01
C ASP A 73 -3.35 -11.45 -1.70
N LYS A 74 -4.12 -12.55 -1.76
CA LYS A 74 -4.23 -13.52 -0.65
C LYS A 74 -2.88 -13.97 -0.13
N LEU A 75 -2.00 -14.45 -1.02
CA LEU A 75 -0.68 -14.95 -0.61
C LEU A 75 0.18 -13.86 0.04
N ILE A 76 0.10 -12.62 -0.44
CA ILE A 76 0.82 -11.48 0.15
C ILE A 76 0.25 -11.14 1.53
N LEU A 77 -1.07 -11.05 1.68
CA LEU A 77 -1.74 -10.78 2.96
C LEU A 77 -1.46 -11.87 4.00
N GLU A 78 -1.41 -13.13 3.56
CA GLU A 78 -1.10 -14.26 4.44
C GLU A 78 0.35 -14.29 4.88
N ASN A 79 1.30 -14.04 3.97
CA ASN A 79 2.70 -14.39 4.22
C ASN A 79 3.61 -13.17 4.42
N ALA A 80 3.18 -11.97 4.01
CA ALA A 80 3.91 -10.72 4.25
C ALA A 80 2.98 -9.50 4.39
N PRO A 81 2.04 -9.53 5.37
CA PRO A 81 1.15 -8.40 5.61
C PRO A 81 1.91 -7.10 5.88
N GLU A 82 3.09 -7.15 6.50
CA GLU A 82 3.94 -5.99 6.77
C GLU A 82 4.33 -5.21 5.51
N ASN A 83 4.50 -5.89 4.37
CA ASN A 83 4.80 -5.25 3.10
C ASN A 83 3.62 -4.41 2.61
N VAL A 84 2.40 -4.93 2.79
CA VAL A 84 1.17 -4.23 2.41
C VAL A 84 0.98 -3.01 3.29
N ILE A 85 1.13 -3.16 4.60
CA ILE A 85 0.96 -2.06 5.55
C ILE A 85 2.02 -0.98 5.33
N GLU A 86 3.29 -1.33 5.10
CA GLU A 86 4.33 -0.35 4.78
C GLU A 86 4.02 0.39 3.46
N GLY A 87 3.52 -0.33 2.44
CA GLY A 87 3.08 0.27 1.19
C GLY A 87 1.93 1.26 1.37
N ILE A 88 0.97 0.92 2.23
CA ILE A 88 -0.16 1.79 2.62
C ILE A 88 0.35 3.06 3.29
N LEU A 89 1.27 2.95 4.25
CA LEU A 89 1.88 4.09 4.94
C LEU A 89 2.58 5.03 3.96
N ILE A 90 3.41 4.47 3.07
CA ILE A 90 4.13 5.24 2.04
C ILE A 90 3.14 5.96 1.12
N ALA A 91 2.11 5.26 0.64
CA ALA A 91 1.11 5.82 -0.25
C ALA A 91 0.33 6.96 0.42
N ALA A 92 -0.15 6.73 1.64
CA ALA A 92 -0.91 7.70 2.41
C ALA A 92 -0.09 8.97 2.67
N TYR A 93 1.17 8.82 3.09
CA TYR A 93 2.10 9.94 3.27
C TYR A 93 2.35 10.72 1.97
N CYS A 94 2.48 10.02 0.84
CA CYS A 94 2.76 10.65 -0.44
C CYS A 94 1.59 11.50 -0.97
N ILE A 95 0.35 11.05 -0.72
CA ILE A 95 -0.86 11.72 -1.21
C ILE A 95 -1.51 12.64 -0.17
N ASP A 96 -0.94 12.74 1.04
CA ASP A 96 -1.49 13.47 2.19
C ASP A 96 -2.86 12.93 2.63
N ALA A 97 -3.00 11.60 2.67
CA ALA A 97 -4.19 10.94 3.21
C ALA A 97 -4.07 10.72 4.72
N LYS A 98 -5.06 11.22 5.47
CA LYS A 98 -5.14 11.06 6.93
C LYS A 98 -5.71 9.72 7.36
N GLN A 99 -6.42 9.05 6.47
CA GLN A 99 -7.09 7.79 6.74
C GLN A 99 -6.85 6.81 5.59
N ALA A 100 -6.64 5.55 5.97
CA ALA A 100 -6.47 4.46 5.04
C ALA A 100 -7.37 3.28 5.41
N TYR A 101 -7.96 2.65 4.41
CA TYR A 101 -8.86 1.51 4.55
C TYR A 101 -8.34 0.34 3.74
N ILE A 102 -8.42 -0.86 4.30
CA ILE A 102 -8.21 -2.11 3.55
C ILE A 102 -9.59 -2.70 3.31
N TYR A 103 -10.00 -2.73 2.05
CA TYR A 103 -11.21 -3.45 1.64
C TYR A 103 -10.86 -4.93 1.53
N LEU A 104 -11.04 -5.66 2.62
CA LEU A 104 -10.76 -7.09 2.70
C LEU A 104 -11.98 -7.88 2.22
N ARG A 105 -11.76 -8.76 1.24
CA ARG A 105 -12.78 -9.70 0.76
C ARG A 105 -13.44 -10.46 1.92
N GLY A 106 -14.75 -10.69 1.83
CA GLY A 106 -15.49 -11.46 2.84
C GLY A 106 -14.92 -12.86 3.09
N GLU A 107 -14.53 -13.57 2.04
CA GLU A 107 -13.95 -14.92 2.13
C GLU A 107 -12.56 -14.92 2.81
N TYR A 108 -11.91 -13.77 2.92
CA TYR A 108 -10.62 -13.61 3.60
C TYR A 108 -10.77 -13.08 5.03
N HIS A 109 -11.98 -13.08 5.59
CA HIS A 109 -12.24 -12.58 6.95
C HIS A 109 -11.32 -13.19 8.02
N TYR A 110 -10.90 -14.45 7.84
CA TYR A 110 -9.97 -15.13 8.74
C TYR A 110 -8.57 -14.46 8.82
N LEU A 111 -8.22 -13.58 7.88
CA LEU A 111 -6.98 -12.78 7.90
C LEU A 111 -7.12 -11.49 8.70
N LYS A 112 -8.35 -11.07 9.03
CA LYS A 112 -8.63 -9.76 9.65
C LYS A 112 -7.83 -9.55 10.93
N ASP A 113 -7.89 -10.48 11.89
CA ASP A 113 -7.22 -10.34 13.18
C ASP A 113 -5.69 -10.26 13.03
N LYS A 114 -5.14 -11.01 12.08
CA LYS A 114 -3.71 -10.97 11.75
C LYS A 114 -3.32 -9.59 11.21
N LEU A 115 -4.09 -9.07 10.25
CA LEU A 115 -3.85 -7.75 9.67
C LEU A 115 -3.97 -6.65 10.72
N GLU A 116 -5.01 -6.67 11.56
CA GLU A 116 -5.19 -5.70 12.65
C GLU A 116 -4.05 -5.74 13.65
N LYS A 117 -3.56 -6.94 14.00
CA LYS A 117 -2.38 -7.11 14.85
C LYS A 117 -1.14 -6.51 14.20
N THR A 118 -0.86 -6.83 12.93
CA THR A 118 0.29 -6.29 12.20
C THR A 118 0.23 -4.77 12.06
N ILE A 119 -0.97 -4.20 11.83
CA ILE A 119 -1.18 -2.75 11.80
C ILE A 119 -0.81 -2.12 13.14
N LYS A 120 -1.29 -2.68 14.26
CA LYS A 120 -0.97 -2.18 15.60
C LYS A 120 0.54 -2.21 15.88
N GLU A 121 1.20 -3.31 15.54
CA GLU A 121 2.64 -3.47 15.72
C GLU A 121 3.42 -2.40 14.93
N ILE A 122 3.07 -2.19 13.66
CA ILE A 122 3.75 -1.22 12.79
C ILE A 122 3.50 0.22 13.24
N LEU A 123 2.27 0.58 13.61
CA LEU A 123 1.94 1.95 14.00
C LEU A 123 2.62 2.40 15.29
N VAL A 124 3.01 1.47 16.17
CA VAL A 124 3.81 1.78 17.36
C VAL A 124 5.25 2.18 16.99
N GLU A 125 5.76 1.73 15.84
CA GLU A 125 7.14 1.98 15.40
C GLU A 125 7.32 3.21 14.49
N THR A 126 6.23 3.83 14.00
CA THR A 126 6.26 4.87 12.94
C THR A 126 6.41 6.29 13.44
#